data_AF-A0A7W0QG74-F1
#
_entry.id   AF-A0A7W0QG74-F1
#
_cell.length_a   1.000
_cell.length_b   1.000
_cell.length_c   1.000
_cell.angle_alpha   90.00
_cell.angle_beta   90.00
_cell.angle_gamma   90.00
#
_symmetry.space_group_name_H-M   'P 1'
#
loop_
_entity.id
_entity.type
_entity.pdbx_description
1 polymer ?
#
loop_
_entity_poly.entity_id
_entity_poly.type
_entity_poly.pdbx_seq_one_letter_code
_entity_poly.pdbx_strand_id
1 'polypeptide(L)'
;MSVALGTTAPGSPDWDRRDDVVARAVALIADGVVERAGVTELASMLGIGARQLNELVVTELGATPAKIARDHRRAIVRSAISRSPTAAPTASPLRLALGARPPYDPAVTLEFLAQRTVPGIEHVGGGRYTRTLSLPHGHGVAAVEPSASATGIDVELTLEDPRDLTPAVARLRRLFDLDSDPQVVDEHLAADPLLAPLVAASPGRRVPGTVDVFETAVRAVVGQQISIAGARTVTGRIVRALGEPIERSLAAAAAPCELVFPSPDAVAAAPPDVFAMP
;
A
#
# COMPACT_ATOMS: atom_id res chain seq x y z
N MET A 1 -36.42 -2.37 -5.98
CA MET A 1 -35.93 -3.45 -5.11
C MET A 1 -34.55 -3.08 -4.64
N SER A 2 -34.43 -2.73 -3.36
CA SER A 2 -33.15 -2.38 -2.73
C SER A 2 -32.38 -3.68 -2.47
N VAL A 3 -31.32 -3.94 -3.23
CA VAL A 3 -30.41 -5.05 -2.94
C VAL A 3 -29.50 -4.55 -1.83
N ALA A 4 -29.66 -5.11 -0.63
CA ALA A 4 -28.71 -4.91 0.46
C ALA A 4 -27.31 -5.29 -0.06
N LEU A 5 -26.38 -4.34 -0.01
CA LEU A 5 -24.97 -4.58 -0.29
C LEU A 5 -24.41 -5.46 0.83
N GLY A 6 -24.62 -6.77 0.71
CA GLY A 6 -23.94 -7.75 1.53
C GLY A 6 -22.43 -7.65 1.34
N THR A 7 -21.69 -7.85 2.43
CA THR A 7 -20.24 -7.97 2.46
C THR A 7 -19.84 -9.16 1.58
N THR A 8 -19.48 -8.90 0.33
CA THR A 8 -18.92 -9.89 -0.59
C THR A 8 -17.53 -10.29 -0.08
N ALA A 9 -17.27 -11.59 0.04
CA ALA A 9 -15.97 -12.08 0.47
C ALA A 9 -14.87 -11.68 -0.54
N PRO A 10 -13.65 -11.33 -0.09
CA PRO A 10 -12.53 -11.05 -0.97
C PRO A 10 -12.30 -12.18 -1.99
N GLY A 11 -12.11 -11.85 -3.26
CA GLY A 11 -11.88 -12.81 -4.36
C GLY A 11 -13.13 -13.54 -4.87
N SER A 12 -14.34 -13.08 -4.52
CA SER A 12 -15.58 -13.56 -5.13
C SER A 12 -15.88 -12.84 -6.46
N PRO A 13 -16.65 -13.43 -7.40
CA PRO A 13 -16.92 -12.79 -8.70
C PRO A 13 -17.55 -11.39 -8.62
N ASP A 14 -18.36 -11.14 -7.59
CA ASP A 14 -18.96 -9.82 -7.36
C ASP A 14 -18.00 -8.84 -6.68
N TRP A 15 -17.04 -9.33 -5.89
CA TRP A 15 -15.91 -8.56 -5.38
C TRP A 15 -15.00 -8.13 -6.53
N ASP A 16 -14.63 -9.06 -7.41
CA ASP A 16 -13.77 -8.78 -8.57
C ASP A 16 -14.40 -7.76 -9.54
N ARG A 17 -15.73 -7.81 -9.72
CA ARG A 17 -16.47 -6.79 -10.49
C ARG A 17 -16.43 -5.41 -9.85
N ARG A 18 -16.52 -5.32 -8.51
CA ARG A 18 -16.44 -4.03 -7.80
C ARG A 18 -15.04 -3.44 -7.89
N ASP A 19 -14.02 -4.27 -7.69
CA ASP A 19 -12.61 -3.89 -7.81
C ASP A 19 -12.29 -3.42 -9.23
N ASP A 20 -12.79 -4.11 -10.26
CA ASP A 20 -12.65 -3.68 -11.65
C ASP A 20 -13.27 -2.29 -11.90
N VAL A 21 -14.45 -2.01 -11.35
CA VAL A 21 -15.11 -0.70 -11.52
C VAL A 21 -14.31 0.41 -10.82
N VAL A 22 -13.80 0.20 -9.61
CA VAL A 22 -13.01 1.20 -8.89
C VAL A 22 -11.66 1.43 -9.58
N ALA A 23 -10.98 0.36 -10.01
CA ALA A 23 -9.75 0.42 -10.79
C ALA A 23 -9.95 1.24 -12.08
N ARG A 24 -10.99 0.93 -12.86
CA ARG A 24 -11.32 1.66 -14.09
C ARG A 24 -11.69 3.12 -13.83
N ALA A 25 -12.45 3.40 -12.77
CA ALA A 25 -12.76 4.77 -12.37
C ALA A 25 -11.49 5.57 -12.12
N VAL A 26 -10.53 4.98 -11.42
CA VAL A 26 -9.27 5.64 -11.08
C VAL A 26 -8.36 5.79 -12.28
N ALA A 27 -8.30 4.80 -13.19
CA ALA A 27 -7.58 4.95 -14.46
C ALA A 27 -8.15 6.13 -15.28
N LEU A 28 -9.48 6.23 -15.40
CA LEU A 28 -10.13 7.36 -16.08
C LEU A 28 -9.90 8.70 -15.37
N ILE A 29 -9.83 8.70 -14.03
CA ILE A 29 -9.43 9.89 -13.25
C ILE A 29 -7.99 10.29 -13.55
N ALA A 30 -7.06 9.33 -13.59
CA ALA A 30 -5.66 9.58 -13.93
C ALA A 30 -5.51 10.13 -15.35
N ASP A 31 -6.35 9.66 -16.28
CA ASP A 31 -6.48 10.17 -17.65
C ASP A 31 -7.15 11.55 -17.72
N GLY A 32 -7.62 12.12 -16.61
CA GLY A 32 -8.18 13.47 -16.51
C GLY A 32 -9.65 13.60 -16.91
N VAL A 33 -10.42 12.52 -16.90
CA VAL A 33 -11.86 12.53 -17.26
C VAL A 33 -12.66 13.44 -16.33
N VAL A 34 -12.37 13.43 -15.02
CA VAL A 34 -13.11 14.24 -14.05
C VAL A 34 -12.92 15.73 -14.31
N GLU A 35 -11.73 16.16 -14.70
CA GLU A 35 -11.42 17.55 -15.04
C GLU A 35 -12.11 17.97 -16.34
N ARG A 36 -12.21 17.08 -17.33
CA ARG A 36 -12.82 17.38 -18.63
C ARG A 36 -14.34 17.33 -18.62
N ALA A 37 -14.93 16.39 -17.89
CA ALA A 37 -16.35 16.05 -18.01
C ALA A 37 -17.08 15.85 -16.67
N GLY A 38 -16.36 15.88 -15.55
CA GLY A 38 -16.95 15.74 -14.22
C GLY A 38 -17.23 14.29 -13.80
N VAL A 39 -17.65 14.13 -12.54
CA VAL A 39 -17.89 12.81 -11.91
C VAL A 39 -19.13 12.12 -12.47
N THR A 40 -20.12 12.88 -12.93
CA THR A 40 -21.34 12.30 -13.53
C THR A 40 -21.03 11.59 -14.85
N GLU A 41 -20.22 12.20 -15.70
CA GLU A 41 -19.82 11.57 -16.97
C GLU A 41 -18.91 10.37 -16.73
N LEU A 42 -17.97 10.47 -15.78
CA LEU A 42 -17.17 9.34 -15.34
C LEU A 42 -18.04 8.14 -14.95
N ALA A 43 -19.10 8.37 -14.15
CA ALA A 43 -20.02 7.31 -13.74
C ALA A 43 -20.79 6.72 -14.93
N SER A 44 -21.23 7.57 -15.87
CA SER A 44 -21.88 7.17 -17.12
C SER A 44 -20.98 6.24 -17.96
N MET A 45 -19.70 6.58 -18.12
CA MET A 45 -18.71 5.76 -18.84
C MET A 45 -18.49 4.38 -18.20
N LEU A 46 -18.73 4.26 -16.90
CA LEU A 46 -18.64 3.01 -16.15
C LEU A 46 -19.97 2.24 -16.07
N GLY A 47 -21.05 2.80 -16.63
CA GLY A 47 -22.38 2.19 -16.62
C GLY A 47 -23.06 2.19 -15.25
N ILE A 48 -22.67 3.07 -14.32
CA ILE A 48 -23.24 3.16 -12.97
C ILE A 48 -23.68 4.59 -12.61
N GLY A 49 -24.52 4.72 -11.58
CA GLY A 49 -24.94 6.03 -11.09
C GLY A 49 -23.84 6.77 -10.33
N ALA A 50 -23.78 8.10 -10.44
CA ALA A 50 -22.76 8.91 -9.75
C ALA A 50 -22.74 8.74 -8.23
N ARG A 51 -23.90 8.52 -7.60
CA ARG A 51 -23.99 8.21 -6.16
C ARG A 51 -23.34 6.87 -5.84
N GLN A 52 -23.67 5.83 -6.61
CA GLN A 52 -23.09 4.49 -6.45
C GLN A 52 -21.57 4.50 -6.69
N LEU A 53 -21.09 5.26 -7.69
CA LEU A 53 -19.66 5.45 -7.91
C LEU A 53 -18.99 6.10 -6.69
N ASN A 54 -19.57 7.17 -6.15
CA ASN A 54 -19.03 7.82 -4.96
C ASN A 54 -19.00 6.86 -3.77
N GLU A 55 -20.08 6.12 -3.51
CA GLU A 55 -20.17 5.15 -2.43
C GLU A 55 -19.11 4.04 -2.58
N LEU A 56 -18.94 3.47 -3.77
CA LEU A 56 -17.90 2.46 -4.05
C LEU A 56 -16.49 3.00 -3.84
N VAL A 57 -16.15 4.15 -4.45
CA VAL A 57 -14.79 4.71 -4.38
C VAL A 57 -14.46 5.17 -2.96
N VAL A 58 -15.42 5.73 -2.22
CA VAL A 58 -15.21 6.09 -0.81
C VAL A 58 -15.05 4.83 0.05
N THR A 59 -15.80 3.77 -0.23
CA THR A 59 -15.69 2.50 0.52
C THR A 59 -14.32 1.87 0.32
N GLU A 60 -13.85 1.77 -0.92
CA GLU A 60 -12.59 1.06 -1.23
C GLU A 60 -11.35 1.93 -1.01
N LEU A 61 -11.41 3.23 -1.32
CA LEU A 61 -10.24 4.12 -1.34
C LEU A 61 -10.27 5.21 -0.27
N GLY A 62 -11.36 5.37 0.48
CA GLY A 62 -11.50 6.37 1.54
C GLY A 62 -11.61 7.82 1.05
N ALA A 63 -11.76 8.06 -0.26
CA ALA A 63 -11.83 9.39 -0.85
C ALA A 63 -12.84 9.46 -2.01
N THR A 64 -13.40 10.64 -2.27
CA THR A 64 -14.31 10.82 -3.42
C THR A 64 -13.53 10.89 -4.75
N PRO A 65 -14.13 10.50 -5.89
CA PRO A 65 -13.52 10.64 -7.22
C PRO A 65 -12.95 12.05 -7.48
N ALA A 66 -13.68 13.09 -7.09
CA ALA A 66 -13.23 14.48 -7.25
C ALA A 66 -12.02 14.83 -6.37
N LYS A 67 -11.91 14.25 -5.16
CA LYS A 67 -10.73 14.42 -4.31
C LYS A 67 -9.52 13.71 -4.92
N ILE A 68 -9.69 12.48 -5.40
CA ILE A 68 -8.63 11.70 -6.05
C ILE A 68 -8.09 12.45 -7.28
N ALA A 69 -8.98 12.96 -8.15
CA ALA A 69 -8.60 13.76 -9.32
C ALA A 69 -7.76 15.00 -8.94
N ARG A 70 -8.23 15.75 -7.92
CA ARG A 70 -7.54 16.94 -7.42
C ARG A 70 -6.15 16.62 -6.86
N ASP A 71 -6.04 15.57 -6.07
CA ASP A 71 -4.79 15.16 -5.42
C ASP A 71 -3.78 14.63 -6.47
N HIS A 72 -4.25 13.85 -7.44
CA HIS A 72 -3.47 13.39 -8.60
C HIS A 72 -2.95 14.56 -9.44
N ARG A 73 -3.79 15.54 -9.78
CA ARG A 73 -3.36 16.73 -10.54
C ARG A 73 -2.28 17.53 -9.81
N ARG A 74 -2.46 17.77 -8.50
CA ARG A 74 -1.44 18.46 -7.68
C ARG A 74 -0.10 17.74 -7.70
N ALA A 75 -0.13 16.41 -7.73
CA ALA A 75 1.07 15.59 -7.82
C ALA A 75 1.77 15.69 -9.18
N ILE A 76 1.04 15.56 -10.29
CA ILE A 76 1.60 15.72 -11.64
C ILE A 76 2.29 17.07 -11.77
N VAL A 77 1.64 18.16 -11.32
CA VAL A 77 2.23 19.51 -11.38
C VAL A 77 3.52 19.59 -10.55
N ARG A 78 3.54 19.03 -9.33
CA ARG A 78 4.76 18.97 -8.50
C ARG A 78 5.88 18.16 -9.16
N SER A 79 5.55 17.00 -9.74
CA SER A 79 6.51 16.12 -10.41
C SER A 79 7.03 16.72 -11.72
N ALA A 80 6.22 17.46 -12.46
CA ALA A 80 6.66 18.16 -13.68
C ALA A 80 7.71 19.24 -13.38
N ILE A 81 7.67 19.86 -12.20
CA ILE A 81 8.65 20.87 -11.76
C ILE A 81 9.99 20.21 -11.39
N SER A 82 10.00 18.93 -11.03
CA SER A 82 11.20 18.19 -10.58
C SER A 82 11.79 17.21 -11.60
N ARG A 83 11.17 16.98 -12.76
CA ARG A 83 11.63 15.99 -13.76
C ARG A 83 12.49 16.60 -14.88
N SER A 84 13.54 15.88 -15.27
CA SER A 84 14.26 16.07 -16.55
C SER A 84 13.55 15.33 -17.71
N PRO A 85 13.58 15.88 -18.95
CA PRO A 85 12.69 15.46 -20.05
C PRO A 85 13.06 14.14 -20.78
N THR A 86 13.98 13.32 -20.26
CA THR A 86 14.55 12.15 -20.99
C THR A 86 14.16 10.77 -20.43
N ALA A 87 13.07 10.64 -19.67
CA ALA A 87 12.63 9.36 -19.13
C ALA A 87 11.74 8.57 -20.12
N ALA A 88 11.95 7.24 -20.18
CA ALA A 88 11.10 6.26 -20.87
C ALA A 88 9.64 6.30 -20.38
N PRO A 89 8.64 5.73 -21.11
CA PRO A 89 7.26 5.68 -20.64
C PRO A 89 7.19 4.90 -19.32
N THR A 90 7.00 5.64 -18.22
CA THR A 90 6.74 5.12 -16.89
C THR A 90 5.25 4.93 -16.71
N ALA A 91 4.84 3.89 -15.96
CA ALA A 91 3.47 3.81 -15.48
C ALA A 91 3.14 5.09 -14.68
N SER A 92 1.94 5.65 -14.89
CA SER A 92 1.54 6.89 -14.25
C SER A 92 1.26 6.65 -12.76
N PRO A 93 1.95 7.34 -11.84
CA PRO A 93 1.71 7.17 -10.42
C PRO A 93 0.36 7.76 -10.03
N LEU A 94 -0.44 6.96 -9.33
CA LEU A 94 -1.67 7.38 -8.68
C LEU A 94 -1.37 7.92 -7.28
N ARG A 95 -2.04 9.00 -6.87
CA ARG A 95 -1.96 9.51 -5.51
C ARG A 95 -3.26 9.30 -4.74
N LEU A 96 -3.13 8.71 -3.56
CA LEU A 96 -4.22 8.37 -2.65
C LEU A 96 -3.91 8.93 -1.26
N ALA A 97 -4.94 9.36 -0.56
CA ALA A 97 -4.86 9.68 0.88
C ALA A 97 -5.65 8.60 1.62
N LEU A 98 -4.95 7.74 2.36
CA LEU A 98 -5.58 6.67 3.13
C LEU A 98 -5.73 7.13 4.58
N GLY A 99 -6.98 7.39 4.98
CA GLY A 99 -7.31 7.80 6.34
C GLY A 99 -7.18 6.67 7.36
N ALA A 100 -6.78 7.04 8.56
CA ALA A 100 -6.79 6.22 9.77
C ALA A 100 -7.74 6.83 10.82
N ARG A 101 -8.30 5.99 11.69
CA ARG A 101 -9.06 6.49 12.85
C ARG A 101 -8.12 7.20 13.83
N PRO A 102 -8.35 8.45 14.23
CA PRO A 102 -7.50 9.11 15.24
C PRO A 102 -7.72 8.48 16.63
N PRO A 103 -6.73 8.55 17.55
CA PRO A 103 -5.37 9.05 17.31
C PRO A 103 -4.54 8.11 16.42
N TYR A 104 -3.66 8.68 15.60
CA TYR A 104 -2.73 7.93 14.77
C TYR A 104 -1.44 8.74 14.54
N ASP A 105 -0.31 8.16 14.90
CA ASP A 105 1.02 8.70 14.59
C ASP A 105 1.68 7.86 13.49
N PRO A 106 1.64 8.32 12.22
CA PRO A 106 2.28 7.62 11.11
C PRO A 106 3.81 7.58 11.23
N ALA A 107 4.45 8.54 11.90
CA ALA A 107 5.92 8.58 12.01
C ALA A 107 6.42 7.38 12.82
N VAL A 108 5.74 7.05 13.92
CA VAL A 108 6.05 5.87 14.74
C VAL A 108 5.94 4.56 13.94
N THR A 109 4.93 4.45 13.09
CA THR A 109 4.75 3.26 12.23
C THR A 109 5.87 3.17 11.19
N LEU A 110 6.24 4.30 10.56
CA LEU A 110 7.35 4.35 9.61
C LEU A 110 8.70 4.04 10.26
N GLU A 111 8.95 4.51 11.49
CA GLU A 111 10.16 4.16 12.25
C GLU A 111 10.25 2.65 12.52
N PHE A 112 9.12 2.02 12.88
CA PHE A 112 9.06 0.57 13.06
C PHE A 112 9.41 -0.18 11.77
N LEU A 113 8.85 0.26 10.62
CA LEU A 113 9.12 -0.32 9.32
C LEU A 113 10.58 -0.08 8.88
N ALA A 114 11.13 1.11 9.11
CA ALA A 114 12.50 1.48 8.75
C ALA A 114 13.53 0.53 9.35
N GLN A 115 13.34 0.15 10.61
CA GLN A 115 14.20 -0.80 11.32
C GLN A 115 14.21 -2.21 10.72
N ARG A 116 13.20 -2.56 9.91
CA ARG A 116 12.92 -3.92 9.40
C ARG A 116 12.97 -4.03 7.87
N THR A 117 13.35 -2.95 7.19
CA THR A 117 13.47 -2.90 5.74
C THR A 117 14.34 -4.03 5.20
N VAL A 118 13.85 -4.70 4.16
CA VAL A 118 14.61 -5.70 3.41
C VAL A 118 15.24 -5.06 2.17
N PRO A 119 16.59 -5.08 2.06
CA PRO A 119 17.27 -4.54 0.88
C PRO A 119 16.75 -5.14 -0.42
N GLY A 120 16.55 -4.29 -1.44
CA GLY A 120 16.07 -4.68 -2.76
C GLY A 120 14.56 -4.57 -2.95
N ILE A 121 13.77 -4.63 -1.88
CA ILE A 121 12.29 -4.57 -1.95
C ILE A 121 11.67 -3.48 -1.08
N GLU A 122 12.38 -2.99 -0.07
CA GLU A 122 11.93 -1.92 0.82
C GLU A 122 13.04 -0.91 1.06
N HIS A 123 12.67 0.37 1.11
CA HIS A 123 13.58 1.45 1.42
C HIS A 123 12.88 2.52 2.26
N VAL A 124 13.61 3.09 3.23
CA VAL A 124 13.18 4.30 3.93
C VAL A 124 14.25 5.36 3.76
N GLY A 125 13.84 6.53 3.25
CA GLY A 125 14.70 7.68 3.03
C GLY A 125 13.88 8.97 2.96
N GLY A 126 14.37 10.06 3.57
CA GLY A 126 13.70 11.36 3.51
C GLY A 126 12.28 11.41 4.09
N GLY A 127 11.95 10.53 5.05
CA GLY A 127 10.60 10.42 5.63
C GLY A 127 9.59 9.63 4.78
N ARG A 128 10.05 9.01 3.68
CA ARG A 128 9.26 8.20 2.76
C ARG A 128 9.62 6.73 2.88
N TYR A 129 8.62 5.87 3.07
CA TYR A 129 8.75 4.41 2.94
C TYR A 129 8.34 4.00 1.53
N THR A 130 9.23 3.31 0.83
CA THR A 130 8.99 2.81 -0.53
C THR A 130 9.11 1.30 -0.51
N ARG A 131 8.18 0.59 -1.15
CA ARG A 131 8.26 -0.85 -1.34
C ARG A 131 7.73 -1.31 -2.68
N THR A 132 8.24 -2.44 -3.14
CA THR A 132 7.65 -3.22 -4.23
C THR A 132 6.58 -4.18 -3.70
N LEU A 133 5.66 -4.56 -4.57
CA LEU A 133 4.51 -5.42 -4.30
C LEU A 133 4.38 -6.44 -5.45
N SER A 134 4.24 -7.72 -5.12
CA SER A 134 3.77 -8.74 -6.06
C SER A 134 2.25 -8.89 -5.93
N LEU A 135 1.50 -8.42 -6.93
CA LEU A 135 0.04 -8.29 -6.93
C LEU A 135 -0.58 -9.33 -7.89
N PRO A 136 -1.91 -9.56 -7.84
CA PRO A 136 -2.54 -10.61 -8.64
C PRO A 136 -2.31 -10.54 -10.16
N HIS A 137 -2.18 -9.35 -10.74
CA HIS A 137 -2.07 -9.17 -12.20
C HIS A 137 -0.70 -8.62 -12.65
N GLY A 138 0.21 -8.30 -11.72
CA GLY A 138 1.54 -7.81 -12.00
C GLY A 138 2.21 -7.25 -10.75
N HIS A 139 3.25 -6.45 -10.93
CA HIS A 139 3.91 -5.77 -9.84
C HIS A 139 3.36 -4.36 -9.61
N GLY A 140 3.60 -3.87 -8.40
CA GLY A 140 3.35 -2.48 -8.05
C GLY A 140 4.45 -1.92 -7.16
N VAL A 141 4.48 -0.60 -7.07
CA VAL A 141 5.34 0.15 -6.17
C VAL A 141 4.47 1.07 -5.35
N ALA A 142 4.57 0.94 -4.04
CA ALA A 142 3.93 1.84 -3.10
C ALA A 142 4.98 2.70 -2.42
N ALA A 143 4.72 3.99 -2.43
CA ALA A 143 5.49 4.97 -1.71
C ALA A 143 4.60 5.74 -0.75
N VAL A 144 5.01 5.78 0.51
CA VAL A 144 4.16 6.19 1.61
C VAL A 144 4.86 7.24 2.45
N GLU A 145 4.14 8.32 2.73
CA GLU A 145 4.55 9.42 3.59
C GLU A 145 3.45 9.69 4.63
N PRO A 146 3.78 10.27 5.80
CA PRO A 146 2.79 10.82 6.70
C PRO A 146 1.88 11.81 5.96
N SER A 147 0.57 11.67 6.14
CA SER A 147 -0.36 12.66 5.61
C SER A 147 -0.10 14.02 6.24
N ALA A 148 -0.13 15.08 5.43
CA ALA A 148 0.02 16.46 5.92
C ALA A 148 -1.09 16.86 6.92
N SER A 149 -2.26 16.20 6.89
CA SER A 149 -3.33 16.43 7.87
C SER A 149 -3.17 15.60 9.14
N ALA A 150 -2.14 14.76 9.26
CA ALA A 150 -1.86 13.87 10.38
C ALA A 150 -3.03 12.91 10.73
N THR A 151 -3.89 12.60 9.76
CA THR A 151 -5.06 11.71 9.92
C THR A 151 -4.90 10.39 9.16
N GLY A 152 -3.68 10.02 8.77
CA GLY A 152 -3.43 8.86 7.92
C GLY A 152 -2.10 8.92 7.18
N ILE A 153 -2.07 8.31 6.00
CA ILE A 153 -0.91 8.27 5.12
C ILE A 153 -1.25 8.77 3.72
N ASP A 154 -0.30 9.45 3.08
CA ASP A 154 -0.35 9.75 1.65
C ASP A 154 0.43 8.67 0.89
N VAL A 155 -0.19 8.11 -0.13
CA VAL A 155 0.35 7.01 -0.94
C VAL A 155 0.50 7.45 -2.38
N GLU A 156 1.69 7.29 -2.94
CA GLU A 156 1.94 7.28 -4.36
C GLU A 156 2.09 5.83 -4.82
N LEU A 157 1.16 5.36 -5.65
CA LEU A 157 1.06 3.97 -6.10
C LEU A 157 1.28 3.92 -7.61
N THR A 158 2.25 3.13 -8.05
CA THR A 158 2.50 2.85 -9.47
C THR A 158 2.26 1.37 -9.72
N LEU A 159 1.42 1.03 -10.69
CA LEU A 159 1.00 -0.35 -10.97
C LEU A 159 1.31 -0.70 -12.43
N GLU A 160 1.72 -1.94 -12.67
CA GLU A 160 1.75 -2.52 -14.03
C GLU A 160 0.33 -2.70 -14.57
N ASP A 161 -0.59 -3.18 -13.72
CA ASP A 161 -2.00 -3.38 -14.08
C ASP A 161 -2.92 -2.60 -13.13
N PRO A 162 -3.82 -1.75 -13.65
CA PRO A 162 -4.73 -0.96 -12.83
C PRO A 162 -5.71 -1.81 -12.00
N ARG A 163 -6.00 -3.06 -12.40
CA ARG A 163 -6.86 -3.99 -11.64
C ARG A 163 -6.30 -4.30 -10.25
N ASP A 164 -5.01 -4.10 -10.04
CA ASP A 164 -4.36 -4.33 -8.75
C ASP A 164 -4.49 -3.15 -7.76
N LEU A 165 -5.24 -2.11 -8.11
CA LEU A 165 -5.47 -0.96 -7.24
C LEU A 165 -6.06 -1.35 -5.88
N THR A 166 -7.22 -2.00 -5.85
CA THR A 166 -7.85 -2.37 -4.58
C THR A 166 -7.01 -3.38 -3.79
N PRO A 167 -6.43 -4.44 -4.41
CA PRO A 167 -5.48 -5.32 -3.72
C PRO A 167 -4.30 -4.57 -3.08
N ALA A 168 -3.68 -3.63 -3.79
CA ALA A 168 -2.57 -2.84 -3.28
C ALA A 168 -3.00 -1.94 -2.12
N VAL A 169 -4.13 -1.24 -2.23
CA VAL A 169 -4.68 -0.41 -1.16
C VAL A 169 -4.98 -1.26 0.07
N ALA A 170 -5.67 -2.39 -0.09
CA ALA A 170 -5.99 -3.29 1.02
C ALA A 170 -4.72 -3.80 1.74
N ARG A 171 -3.65 -4.10 0.99
CA ARG A 171 -2.35 -4.48 1.56
C ARG A 171 -1.69 -3.35 2.33
N LEU A 172 -1.77 -2.11 1.84
CA LEU A 172 -1.24 -0.94 2.55
C LEU A 172 -2.05 -0.60 3.80
N ARG A 173 -3.39 -0.70 3.73
CA ARG A 173 -4.26 -0.54 4.90
C ARG A 173 -3.92 -1.54 6.00
N ARG A 174 -3.64 -2.81 5.64
CA ARG A 174 -3.16 -3.84 6.59
C ARG A 174 -1.75 -3.57 7.11
N LEU A 175 -0.82 -3.21 6.23
CA LEU A 175 0.58 -2.93 6.63
C LEU A 175 0.66 -1.80 7.66
N PHE A 176 -0.13 -0.74 7.46
CA PHE A 176 -0.17 0.42 8.36
C PHE A 176 -1.30 0.34 9.40
N ASP A 177 -2.06 -0.75 9.43
CA ASP A 177 -3.14 -1.00 10.38
C ASP A 177 -4.15 0.17 10.48
N LEU A 178 -4.54 0.72 9.33
CA LEU A 178 -5.33 1.97 9.25
C LEU A 178 -6.79 1.80 9.70
N ASP A 179 -7.30 0.56 9.65
CA ASP A 179 -8.69 0.22 9.96
C ASP A 179 -8.95 -0.01 11.45
N SER A 180 -7.90 -0.20 12.25
CA SER A 180 -8.03 -0.41 13.69
C SER A 180 -8.67 0.78 14.39
N ASP A 181 -9.47 0.48 15.41
CA ASP A 181 -10.03 1.46 16.34
C ASP A 181 -9.11 1.58 17.56
N PRO A 182 -8.19 2.57 17.56
CA PRO A 182 -7.20 2.71 18.62
C PRO A 182 -7.83 3.07 19.96
N GLN A 183 -8.97 3.75 19.97
CA GLN A 183 -9.57 4.23 21.22
C GLN A 183 -10.03 3.06 22.08
N VAL A 184 -10.68 2.07 21.46
CA VAL A 184 -11.11 0.85 22.15
C VAL A 184 -9.92 0.08 22.74
N VAL A 185 -8.80 0.02 22.00
CA VAL A 185 -7.57 -0.64 22.45
C VAL A 185 -6.93 0.13 23.60
N ASP A 186 -6.77 1.44 23.45
CA ASP A 186 -6.19 2.33 24.45
C ASP A 186 -6.99 2.31 25.75
N GLU A 187 -8.33 2.40 25.66
CA GLU A 187 -9.24 2.32 26.82
C GLU A 187 -9.09 0.99 27.57
N HIS A 188 -9.00 -0.12 26.84
CA HIS A 188 -8.84 -1.43 27.45
C HIS A 188 -7.47 -1.59 28.12
N LEU A 189 -6.38 -1.23 27.42
CA LEU A 189 -5.02 -1.36 27.96
C LEU A 189 -4.77 -0.39 29.11
N ALA A 190 -5.34 0.82 29.07
CA ALA A 190 -5.19 1.80 30.14
C ALA A 190 -5.89 1.41 31.45
N ALA A 191 -6.75 0.40 31.44
CA ALA A 191 -7.32 -0.16 32.66
C ALA A 191 -6.28 -0.93 33.51
N ASP A 192 -5.18 -1.39 32.90
CA ASP A 192 -4.07 -2.03 33.61
C ASP A 192 -3.09 -0.97 34.13
N PRO A 193 -2.79 -0.92 35.45
CA PRO A 193 -1.90 0.08 36.03
C PRO A 193 -0.46 0.08 35.47
N LEU A 194 0.04 -1.06 34.99
CA LEU A 194 1.38 -1.17 34.39
C LEU A 194 1.41 -0.66 32.95
N LEU A 195 0.29 -0.77 32.22
CA LEU A 195 0.20 -0.35 30.82
C LEU A 195 -0.30 1.10 30.67
N ALA A 196 -1.08 1.61 31.61
CA ALA A 196 -1.63 2.96 31.55
C ALA A 196 -0.59 4.06 31.26
N PRO A 197 0.61 4.09 31.89
CA PRO A 197 1.63 5.07 31.56
C PRO A 197 2.18 4.93 30.13
N LEU A 198 2.23 3.70 29.60
CA LEU A 198 2.72 3.42 28.24
C LEU A 198 1.70 3.87 27.18
N VAL A 199 0.41 3.64 27.43
CA VAL A 199 -0.68 4.13 26.57
C VAL A 199 -0.71 5.65 26.56
N ALA A 200 -0.62 6.29 27.74
CA ALA A 200 -0.60 7.75 27.84
C ALA A 200 0.60 8.38 27.11
N ALA A 201 1.75 7.70 27.06
CA ALA A 201 2.94 8.17 26.36
C ALA A 201 2.87 8.04 24.82
N SER A 202 2.03 7.16 24.30
CA SER A 202 1.93 6.88 22.85
C SER A 202 0.54 6.38 22.47
N PRO A 203 -0.51 7.22 22.58
CA PRO A 203 -1.88 6.83 22.26
C PRO A 203 -2.05 6.46 20.78
N GLY A 204 -2.92 5.51 20.50
CA GLY A 204 -3.24 5.04 19.16
C GLY A 204 -2.09 4.37 18.42
N ARG A 205 -1.15 3.79 19.17
CA ARG A 205 -0.09 2.96 18.63
C ARG A 205 -0.69 1.79 17.86
N ARG A 206 -0.22 1.61 16.63
CA ARG A 206 -0.65 0.54 15.73
C ARG A 206 0.22 -0.70 15.84
N VAL A 207 -0.30 -1.81 15.32
CA VAL A 207 0.46 -3.03 15.10
C VAL A 207 0.71 -3.17 13.59
N PRO A 208 1.90 -2.76 13.09
CA PRO A 208 2.17 -2.84 11.65
C PRO A 208 2.01 -4.28 11.16
N GLY A 209 1.14 -4.47 10.18
CA GLY A 209 0.74 -5.77 9.68
C GLY A 209 1.63 -6.25 8.53
N THR A 210 1.00 -6.78 7.49
CA THR A 210 1.70 -7.32 6.33
C THR A 210 1.00 -7.00 5.01
N VAL A 211 1.81 -6.90 3.95
CA VAL A 211 1.31 -6.88 2.56
C VAL A 211 1.11 -8.28 1.98
N ASP A 212 1.78 -9.29 2.53
CA ASP A 212 1.76 -10.66 2.02
C ASP A 212 2.08 -11.67 3.13
N VAL A 213 1.21 -12.67 3.28
CA VAL A 213 1.29 -13.63 4.39
C VAL A 213 2.50 -14.55 4.24
N PHE A 214 2.86 -14.93 3.02
CA PHE A 214 4.01 -15.80 2.76
C PHE A 214 5.32 -15.07 3.09
N GLU A 215 5.48 -13.83 2.63
CA GLU A 215 6.60 -12.95 2.99
C GLU A 215 6.75 -12.84 4.51
N THR A 216 5.65 -12.63 5.23
CA THR A 216 5.66 -12.59 6.71
C THR A 216 6.09 -13.91 7.32
N ALA A 217 5.59 -15.03 6.84
CA ALA A 217 5.96 -16.35 7.35
C ALA A 217 7.46 -16.61 7.18
N VAL A 218 8.03 -16.30 6.00
CA VAL A 218 9.46 -16.42 5.75
C VAL A 218 10.26 -15.52 6.68
N ARG A 219 9.89 -14.24 6.79
CA ARG A 219 10.56 -13.28 7.71
C ARG A 219 10.48 -13.74 9.17
N ALA A 220 9.35 -14.33 9.58
CA ALA A 220 9.17 -14.84 10.94
C ALA A 220 10.08 -16.03 11.22
N VAL A 221 10.20 -16.99 10.29
CA VAL A 221 11.12 -18.13 10.41
C VAL A 221 12.58 -17.68 10.40
N VAL A 222 12.96 -16.84 9.43
CA VAL A 222 14.33 -16.29 9.33
C VAL A 222 14.71 -15.49 10.56
N GLY A 223 13.77 -14.75 11.15
CA GLY A 223 14.01 -13.92 12.33
C GLY A 223 14.17 -14.71 13.64
N GLN A 224 13.99 -16.03 13.64
CA GLN A 224 14.10 -16.83 14.86
C GLN A 224 15.54 -16.79 15.41
N GLN A 225 15.65 -16.52 16.71
CA GLN A 225 16.89 -16.60 17.49
C GLN A 225 18.03 -15.66 17.03
N ILE A 226 17.76 -14.71 16.12
CA ILE A 226 18.75 -13.74 15.64
C ILE A 226 18.27 -12.29 15.83
N SER A 227 19.20 -11.34 15.69
CA SER A 227 18.87 -9.91 15.77
C SER A 227 18.06 -9.45 14.55
N ILE A 228 17.34 -8.33 14.68
CA ILE A 228 16.63 -7.69 13.57
C ILE A 228 17.60 -7.37 12.41
N ALA A 229 18.82 -6.91 12.72
CA ALA A 229 19.83 -6.65 11.71
C ALA A 229 20.24 -7.94 10.96
N GLY A 230 20.47 -9.03 11.70
CA GLY A 230 20.77 -10.34 11.10
C GLY A 230 19.64 -10.85 10.21
N ALA A 231 18.39 -10.77 10.68
CA ALA A 231 17.21 -11.17 9.92
C ALA A 231 17.08 -10.39 8.61
N ARG A 232 17.35 -9.08 8.63
CA ARG A 232 17.38 -8.24 7.42
C ARG A 232 18.46 -8.67 6.43
N THR A 233 19.66 -8.97 6.92
CA THR A 233 20.77 -9.45 6.07
C THR A 233 20.42 -10.79 5.43
N VAL A 234 19.90 -11.75 6.18
CA VAL A 234 19.50 -13.06 5.64
C VAL A 234 18.37 -12.91 4.63
N THR A 235 17.31 -12.18 4.99
CA THR A 235 16.15 -11.96 4.10
C THR A 235 16.57 -11.22 2.82
N GLY A 236 17.46 -10.22 2.92
CA GLY A 236 17.99 -9.52 1.75
C GLY A 236 18.81 -10.41 0.82
N ARG A 237 19.56 -11.39 1.35
CA ARG A 237 20.25 -12.40 0.52
C ARG A 237 19.25 -13.31 -0.20
N ILE A 238 18.21 -13.77 0.49
CA ILE A 238 17.13 -14.58 -0.11
C ILE A 238 16.45 -13.80 -1.24
N VAL A 239 16.05 -12.55 -1.00
CA VAL A 239 15.47 -11.66 -2.01
C VAL A 239 16.41 -11.49 -3.19
N ARG A 240 17.70 -11.24 -2.96
CA ARG A 240 18.68 -11.07 -4.04
C ARG A 240 18.86 -12.34 -4.88
N ALA A 241 18.77 -13.51 -4.26
CA ALA A 241 18.97 -14.79 -4.93
C ALA A 241 17.72 -15.27 -5.70
N LEU A 242 16.53 -15.01 -5.16
CA LEU A 242 15.29 -15.63 -5.63
C LEU A 242 14.19 -14.64 -6.04
N GLY A 243 14.38 -13.34 -5.79
CA GLY A 243 13.40 -12.31 -6.11
C GLY A 243 13.33 -12.02 -7.60
N GLU A 244 12.12 -11.75 -8.09
CA GLU A 244 11.90 -11.37 -9.49
C GLU A 244 12.13 -9.87 -9.66
N PRO A 245 12.79 -9.43 -10.76
CA PRO A 245 12.97 -8.02 -11.03
C PRO A 245 11.65 -7.34 -11.42
N ILE A 246 11.44 -6.13 -10.92
CA ILE A 246 10.31 -5.29 -11.37
C ILE A 246 10.51 -4.84 -12.82
N GLU A 247 9.41 -4.55 -13.53
CA GLU A 247 9.53 -3.99 -14.87
C GLU A 247 10.15 -2.59 -14.88
N ARG A 248 10.77 -2.23 -16.01
CA ARG A 248 11.36 -0.89 -16.21
C ARG A 248 10.35 0.23 -16.06
N SER A 249 9.08 -0.04 -16.34
CA SER A 249 7.95 0.89 -16.17
C SER A 249 7.80 1.36 -14.71
N LEU A 250 8.23 0.55 -13.74
CA LEU A 250 8.16 0.81 -12.30
C LEU A 250 9.47 1.32 -11.68
N ALA A 251 10.61 1.09 -12.34
CA ALA A 251 11.95 1.32 -11.78
C ALA A 251 12.16 2.75 -11.23
N ALA A 252 11.64 3.77 -11.92
CA ALA A 252 11.75 5.15 -11.47
C ALA A 252 10.99 5.43 -10.16
N ALA A 253 9.82 4.80 -9.97
CA ALA A 253 9.03 4.94 -8.76
C ALA A 253 9.62 4.11 -7.59
N ALA A 254 10.27 2.99 -7.92
CA ALA A 254 10.76 2.01 -6.96
C ALA A 254 12.10 2.37 -6.32
N ALA A 255 12.94 3.16 -7.01
CA ALA A 255 14.33 3.37 -6.63
C ALA A 255 14.53 3.67 -5.13
N PRO A 256 15.43 2.97 -4.42
CA PRO A 256 16.40 1.97 -4.91
C PRO A 256 15.90 0.51 -4.89
N CYS A 257 14.59 0.27 -4.80
CA CYS A 257 14.04 -1.10 -4.85
C CYS A 257 14.02 -1.60 -6.30
N GLU A 258 14.39 -2.86 -6.50
CA GLU A 258 14.61 -3.46 -7.83
C GLU A 258 13.93 -4.83 -7.99
N LEU A 259 13.53 -5.45 -6.88
CA LEU A 259 13.02 -6.82 -6.85
C LEU A 259 11.66 -6.85 -6.16
N VAL A 260 10.86 -7.89 -6.39
CA VAL A 260 9.77 -8.30 -5.50
C VAL A 260 10.20 -9.45 -4.59
N PHE A 261 9.46 -9.65 -3.50
CA PHE A 261 9.72 -10.79 -2.62
C PHE A 261 9.51 -12.11 -3.39
N PRO A 262 10.36 -13.14 -3.19
CA PRO A 262 10.25 -14.41 -3.90
C PRO A 262 8.88 -15.07 -3.72
N SER A 263 8.36 -15.67 -4.78
CA SER A 263 7.13 -16.47 -4.72
C SER A 263 7.33 -17.75 -3.90
N PRO A 264 6.25 -18.36 -3.37
CA PRO A 264 6.33 -19.66 -2.70
C PRO A 264 7.02 -20.74 -3.54
N ASP A 265 6.74 -20.77 -4.83
CA ASP A 265 7.33 -21.75 -5.77
C ASP A 265 8.84 -21.51 -5.95
N ALA A 266 9.27 -20.24 -6.06
CA ALA A 266 10.69 -19.90 -6.15
C ALA A 266 11.46 -20.32 -4.89
N VAL A 267 10.87 -20.12 -3.71
CA VAL A 267 11.46 -20.56 -2.43
C VAL A 267 11.50 -22.09 -2.34
N ALA A 268 10.44 -22.78 -2.74
CA ALA A 268 10.37 -24.24 -2.69
C ALA A 268 11.36 -24.93 -3.65
N ALA A 269 11.63 -24.31 -4.79
CA ALA A 269 12.58 -24.83 -5.79
C ALA A 269 14.05 -24.47 -5.50
N ALA A 270 14.31 -23.59 -4.54
CA ALA A 270 15.66 -23.10 -4.25
C ALA A 270 16.55 -24.16 -3.57
N PRO A 271 17.86 -24.18 -3.87
CA PRO A 271 18.77 -25.07 -3.18
C PRO A 271 18.99 -24.63 -1.72
N PRO A 272 19.24 -25.56 -0.77
CA PRO A 272 19.29 -25.24 0.67
C PRO A 272 20.35 -24.21 1.09
N ASP A 273 21.44 -24.08 0.32
CA ASP A 273 22.53 -23.15 0.58
C ASP A 273 22.10 -21.67 0.48
N VAL A 274 21.02 -21.37 -0.26
CA VAL A 274 20.41 -20.03 -0.29
C VAL A 274 19.91 -19.60 1.09
N PHE A 275 19.52 -20.55 1.93
CA PHE A 275 18.96 -20.31 3.27
C PHE A 275 20.01 -20.44 4.38
N ALA A 276 21.30 -20.48 4.05
CA ALA A 276 22.35 -20.63 5.03
C ALA A 276 22.32 -19.51 6.09
N MET A 277 22.09 -19.90 7.33
CA MET A 277 22.09 -19.00 8.49
C MET A 277 23.53 -18.73 8.96
N PRO A 278 23.84 -17.52 9.47
CA PRO A 278 25.13 -17.22 10.06
C PRO A 278 25.38 -17.97 11.38
#